data_AF-B2IXK6-F1
#
_entry.id   AF-B2IXK6-F1
#
_cell.length_a   1.000
_cell.length_b   1.000
_cell.length_c   1.000
_cell.angle_alpha   90.00
_cell.angle_beta   90.00
_cell.angle_gamma   90.00
#
_symmetry.space_group_name_H-M   'P 1'
#
loop_
_entity.id
_entity.type
_entity.pdbx_description
1 polymer ?
#
loop_
_entity_poly.entity_id
_entity_poly.type
_entity_poly.pdbx_seq_one_letter_code
_entity_poly.pdbx_strand_id
1 'polypeptide(L)'
;MEKNICATLDLSKSLSNFSLEMTKCLELTNITEWNGKILKEREEKIREIALILAGQCIAILLYNLSQSQSANQTAMIQTRSWWDTTMQKHGYRKRQILTVGNVLVTLKLPYMVKKKPTTESKNKMSIQEFYPLLPWLGMSEGLTPLVWSTVAQYGAIASSFEAACTTLTGWGIDLSLKRIERLTYKFGQIGINLRQSKILNRQMDILSGGNILKDQRVVIAVDGESSRRCRFPSRRTGELEGWSE
;
A
#
# COMPACT_ATOMS: atom_id res chain seq x y z
N MET A 1 -4.54 -17.35 13.76
CA MET A 1 -4.91 -18.06 12.51
C MET A 1 -5.92 -17.21 11.79
N GLU A 2 -5.44 -16.35 10.90
CA GLU A 2 -6.23 -15.37 10.17
C GLU A 2 -6.89 -16.08 8.98
N LYS A 3 -8.21 -16.23 9.01
CA LYS A 3 -8.97 -16.80 7.89
C LYS A 3 -9.24 -15.69 6.89
N ASN A 4 -8.33 -15.50 5.94
CA ASN A 4 -8.59 -14.64 4.79
C ASN A 4 -9.86 -15.12 4.08
N ILE A 5 -10.76 -14.20 3.76
CA ILE A 5 -12.04 -14.52 3.12
C ILE A 5 -11.77 -14.66 1.62
N CYS A 6 -12.01 -15.84 1.07
CA CYS A 6 -11.87 -16.02 -0.38
C CYS A 6 -12.92 -15.21 -1.14
N ALA A 7 -12.50 -14.55 -2.22
CA ALA A 7 -13.42 -13.87 -3.11
C ALA A 7 -14.40 -14.87 -3.77
N THR A 8 -15.69 -14.56 -3.74
CA THR A 8 -16.76 -15.38 -4.34
C THR A 8 -16.87 -15.14 -5.84
N LEU A 9 -16.45 -13.96 -6.32
CA LEU A 9 -16.54 -13.50 -7.72
C LEU A 9 -17.96 -13.48 -8.30
N ASP A 10 -18.98 -13.53 -7.43
CA ASP A 10 -20.39 -13.47 -7.80
C ASP A 10 -21.07 -12.39 -6.94
N LEU A 11 -21.55 -11.35 -7.61
CA LEU A 11 -22.19 -10.21 -6.95
C LEU A 11 -23.50 -10.63 -6.29
N SER A 12 -24.31 -11.47 -6.96
CA SER A 12 -25.63 -11.88 -6.46
C SER A 12 -25.51 -12.65 -5.16
N LYS A 13 -24.57 -13.61 -5.12
CA LYS A 13 -24.24 -14.39 -3.94
C LYS A 13 -23.63 -13.54 -2.82
N SER A 14 -22.82 -12.54 -3.18
CA SER A 14 -22.23 -11.64 -2.18
C SER A 14 -23.29 -10.76 -1.53
N LEU A 15 -24.26 -10.28 -2.32
CA LEU A 15 -25.39 -9.49 -1.84
C LEU A 15 -26.35 -10.32 -0.98
N SER A 16 -26.63 -11.59 -1.36
CA SER A 16 -27.47 -12.47 -0.53
C SER A 16 -26.82 -12.79 0.81
N ASN A 17 -25.51 -13.01 0.83
CA ASN A 17 -24.77 -13.24 2.07
C ASN A 17 -24.75 -11.97 2.94
N PHE A 18 -24.52 -10.81 2.32
CA PHE A 18 -24.56 -9.53 3.01
C PHE A 18 -25.94 -9.26 3.62
N SER A 19 -27.03 -9.43 2.86
CA SER A 19 -28.38 -9.17 3.36
C SER A 19 -28.72 -10.09 4.54
N LEU A 20 -28.33 -11.37 4.46
CA LEU A 20 -28.55 -12.35 5.53
C LEU A 20 -27.80 -11.95 6.82
N GLU A 21 -26.52 -11.63 6.73
CA GLU A 21 -25.72 -11.26 7.91
C GLU A 21 -26.10 -9.89 8.47
N MET A 22 -26.44 -8.94 7.60
CA MET A 22 -26.90 -7.61 8.01
C MET A 22 -28.25 -7.68 8.72
N THR A 23 -29.18 -8.51 8.25
CA THR A 23 -30.49 -8.68 8.90
C THR A 23 -30.32 -9.17 10.33
N LYS A 24 -29.45 -10.16 10.57
CA LYS A 24 -29.12 -10.63 11.93
C LYS A 24 -28.56 -9.53 12.83
N CYS A 25 -27.75 -8.62 12.28
CA CYS A 25 -27.18 -7.51 13.07
C CYS A 25 -28.21 -6.43 13.41
N LEU A 26 -29.23 -6.26 12.55
CA LEU A 26 -30.31 -5.30 12.72
C LEU A 26 -31.45 -5.82 13.60
N GLU A 27 -31.51 -7.13 13.87
CA GLU A 27 -32.52 -7.70 14.78
C GLU A 27 -32.42 -7.10 16.19
N LEU A 28 -33.52 -6.53 16.66
CA LEU A 28 -33.63 -5.89 17.96
C LEU A 28 -34.02 -6.92 19.02
N THR A 29 -33.05 -7.72 19.45
CA THR A 29 -33.19 -8.65 20.57
C THR A 29 -32.76 -7.99 21.89
N ASN A 30 -33.44 -8.34 22.99
CA ASN A 30 -33.14 -7.96 24.37
C ASN A 30 -32.89 -6.45 24.61
N ILE A 31 -33.79 -5.59 24.14
CA ILE A 31 -33.66 -4.11 24.22
C ILE A 31 -33.33 -3.62 25.65
N THR A 32 -33.84 -4.28 26.68
CA THR A 32 -33.60 -3.94 28.09
C THR A 32 -32.14 -4.08 28.53
N GLU A 33 -31.33 -4.87 27.82
CA GLU A 33 -29.91 -5.08 28.12
C GLU A 33 -29.01 -4.06 27.39
N TRP A 34 -29.56 -3.25 26.48
CA TRP A 34 -28.77 -2.37 25.63
C TRP A 34 -28.07 -1.28 26.45
N ASN A 35 -26.81 -1.06 26.10
CA ASN A 35 -25.98 0.03 26.61
C ASN A 35 -25.04 0.52 25.49
N GLY A 36 -24.29 1.59 25.75
CA GLY A 36 -23.37 2.15 24.76
C GLY A 36 -22.29 1.16 24.27
N LYS A 37 -21.90 0.19 25.11
CA LYS A 37 -20.93 -0.85 24.71
C LYS A 37 -21.53 -1.83 23.70
N ILE A 38 -22.76 -2.29 23.93
CA ILE A 38 -23.48 -3.18 23.02
C ILE A 38 -23.74 -2.49 21.68
N LEU A 39 -24.10 -1.20 21.69
CA LEU A 39 -24.26 -0.42 20.47
C LEU A 39 -22.95 -0.35 19.67
N LYS A 40 -21.84 -0.02 20.34
CA LYS A 40 -20.50 0.00 19.73
C LYS A 40 -20.13 -1.35 19.10
N GLU A 41 -20.35 -2.45 19.81
CA GLU A 41 -20.08 -3.80 19.28
C GLU A 41 -20.94 -4.13 18.04
N ARG A 42 -22.17 -3.62 17.98
CA ARG A 42 -23.03 -3.75 16.78
C ARG A 42 -22.53 -2.87 15.63
N GLU A 43 -22.14 -1.63 15.90
CA GLU A 43 -21.56 -0.72 14.90
C GLU A 43 -20.29 -1.34 14.28
N GLU A 44 -19.43 -1.93 15.10
CA GLU A 44 -18.22 -2.62 14.66
C GLU A 44 -18.55 -3.80 13.73
N LYS A 45 -19.54 -4.65 14.10
CA LYS A 45 -20.00 -5.77 13.25
C LYS A 45 -20.62 -5.32 11.93
N ILE A 46 -21.47 -4.29 11.96
CA ILE A 46 -22.08 -3.71 10.75
C ILE A 46 -20.99 -3.23 9.79
N ARG A 47 -19.99 -2.52 10.33
CA ARG A 47 -18.84 -2.04 9.56
C ARG A 47 -18.05 -3.20 8.96
N GLU A 48 -17.75 -4.26 9.72
CA GLU A 48 -17.03 -5.44 9.23
C GLU A 48 -17.77 -6.09 8.05
N ILE A 49 -19.08 -6.32 8.18
CA ILE A 49 -19.91 -6.91 7.13
C ILE A 49 -19.90 -6.02 5.86
N ALA A 50 -20.01 -4.70 6.02
CA ALA A 50 -19.94 -3.76 4.91
C ALA A 50 -18.57 -3.75 4.21
N LEU A 51 -17.47 -3.81 4.98
CA LEU A 51 -16.12 -3.87 4.44
C LEU A 51 -15.87 -5.16 3.65
N ILE A 52 -16.42 -6.30 4.09
CA ILE A 52 -16.35 -7.57 3.34
C ILE A 52 -17.06 -7.41 2.00
N LEU A 53 -18.27 -6.85 1.96
CA LEU A 53 -18.99 -6.63 0.69
C LEU A 53 -18.20 -5.70 -0.23
N ALA A 54 -17.66 -4.60 0.28
CA ALA A 54 -16.80 -3.71 -0.50
C ALA A 54 -15.58 -4.44 -1.06
N GLY A 55 -14.94 -5.30 -0.26
CA GLY A 55 -13.85 -6.19 -0.67
C GLY A 55 -14.23 -7.13 -1.82
N GLN A 56 -15.42 -7.72 -1.79
CA GLN A 56 -15.96 -8.57 -2.85
C GLN A 56 -16.24 -7.79 -4.14
N CYS A 57 -16.80 -6.58 -4.05
CA CYS A 57 -17.02 -5.72 -5.21
C CYS A 57 -15.70 -5.35 -5.90
N ILE A 58 -14.69 -4.98 -5.12
CA ILE A 58 -13.34 -4.71 -5.64
C ILE A 58 -12.75 -5.97 -6.26
N ALA A 59 -12.96 -7.15 -5.66
CA ALA A 59 -12.50 -8.41 -6.22
C ALA A 59 -13.09 -8.70 -7.60
N ILE A 60 -14.39 -8.46 -7.78
CA ILE A 60 -15.08 -8.62 -9.06
C ILE A 60 -14.52 -7.63 -10.09
N LEU A 61 -14.34 -6.36 -9.71
CA LEU A 61 -13.72 -5.36 -10.58
C LEU A 61 -12.32 -5.78 -11.04
N LEU A 62 -11.48 -6.24 -10.11
CA LEU A 62 -10.12 -6.72 -10.40
C LEU A 62 -10.13 -7.96 -11.30
N TYR A 63 -11.09 -8.87 -11.07
CA TYR A 63 -11.27 -10.04 -11.91
C TYR A 63 -11.64 -9.63 -13.35
N ASN A 64 -12.62 -8.75 -13.52
CA ASN A 64 -13.04 -8.24 -14.82
C ASN A 64 -11.90 -7.51 -15.55
N LEU A 65 -11.13 -6.69 -14.82
CA LEU A 65 -9.93 -6.03 -15.35
C LEU A 65 -8.87 -7.05 -15.81
N SER A 66 -8.67 -8.14 -15.06
CA SER A 66 -7.71 -9.18 -15.42
C SER A 66 -8.09 -9.96 -16.68
N GLN A 67 -9.40 -10.12 -16.94
CA GLN A 67 -9.91 -10.78 -18.14
C GLN A 67 -9.96 -9.86 -19.37
N SER A 68 -10.01 -8.54 -19.15
CA SER A 68 -10.06 -7.57 -20.24
C SER A 68 -8.78 -7.55 -21.06
N GLN A 69 -8.90 -7.77 -22.38
CA GLN A 69 -7.76 -7.70 -23.29
C GLN A 69 -7.21 -6.27 -23.39
N SER A 70 -8.07 -5.26 -23.43
CA SER A 70 -7.65 -3.85 -23.53
C SER A 70 -6.87 -3.41 -22.28
N ALA A 71 -7.31 -3.83 -21.09
CA ALA A 71 -6.59 -3.55 -19.85
C ALA A 71 -5.20 -4.21 -19.85
N ASN A 72 -5.11 -5.47 -20.27
CA ASN A 72 -3.82 -6.17 -20.37
C ASN A 72 -2.87 -5.54 -21.40
N GLN A 73 -3.38 -5.09 -22.55
CA GLN A 73 -2.59 -4.38 -23.56
C GLN A 73 -2.09 -3.03 -23.04
N THR A 74 -2.96 -2.24 -22.42
CA THR A 74 -2.60 -0.95 -21.81
C THR A 74 -1.55 -1.14 -20.72
N ALA A 75 -1.75 -2.13 -19.84
CA ALA A 75 -0.76 -2.47 -18.82
C ALA A 75 0.59 -2.77 -19.47
N MET A 76 0.61 -3.54 -20.56
CA MET A 76 1.86 -3.86 -21.23
C MET A 76 2.57 -2.65 -21.84
N ILE A 77 1.82 -1.72 -22.43
CA ILE A 77 2.38 -0.50 -23.03
C ILE A 77 2.96 0.40 -21.93
N GLN A 78 2.21 0.61 -20.85
CA GLN A 78 2.58 1.52 -19.77
C GLN A 78 3.79 1.03 -18.97
N THR A 79 3.93 -0.29 -18.80
CA THR A 79 5.05 -0.86 -18.03
C THR A 79 6.25 -1.24 -18.89
N ARG A 80 6.28 -0.85 -20.17
CA ARG A 80 7.36 -1.20 -21.09
C ARG A 80 8.73 -0.68 -20.65
N SER A 81 8.78 0.47 -19.97
CA SER A 81 10.00 1.06 -19.42
C SER A 81 10.50 0.36 -18.15
N TRP A 82 9.71 -0.55 -17.57
CA TRP A 82 10.02 -1.22 -16.31
C TRP A 82 10.55 -2.64 -16.48
N TRP A 83 10.66 -3.13 -17.71
CA TRP A 83 11.22 -4.44 -18.01
C TRP A 83 12.26 -4.39 -19.12
N ASP A 84 13.16 -5.37 -19.11
CA ASP A 84 14.20 -5.50 -20.12
C ASP A 84 13.63 -6.01 -21.45
N THR A 85 14.27 -5.62 -22.56
CA THR A 85 13.92 -6.10 -23.92
C THR A 85 14.07 -7.61 -24.09
N THR A 86 14.79 -8.27 -23.19
CA THR A 86 15.01 -9.72 -23.15
C THR A 86 13.88 -10.49 -22.45
N MET A 87 12.88 -9.79 -21.88
CA MET A 87 11.73 -10.42 -21.22
C MET A 87 10.66 -10.80 -22.25
N GLN A 88 10.23 -12.06 -22.20
CA GLN A 88 9.17 -12.59 -23.07
C GLN A 88 7.96 -13.04 -22.25
N LYS A 89 6.77 -12.93 -22.85
CA LYS A 89 5.53 -13.45 -22.27
C LYS A 89 5.63 -14.97 -22.19
N HIS A 90 5.51 -15.53 -20.98
CA HIS A 90 5.69 -16.97 -20.72
C HIS A 90 4.39 -17.69 -20.33
N GLY A 91 3.25 -17.00 -20.42
CA GLY A 91 1.92 -17.57 -20.16
C GLY A 91 1.20 -16.86 -19.01
N TYR A 92 0.42 -17.64 -18.25
CA TYR A 92 -0.40 -17.14 -17.14
C TYR A 92 -0.05 -17.82 -15.83
N ARG A 93 -0.04 -17.06 -14.73
CA ARG A 93 0.15 -17.58 -13.38
C ARG A 93 -0.84 -16.99 -12.39
N LYS A 94 -1.21 -17.78 -11.39
CA LYS A 94 -2.13 -17.34 -10.33
C LYS A 94 -1.39 -16.44 -9.33
N ARG A 95 -1.97 -15.30 -9.00
CA ARG A 95 -1.47 -14.39 -7.97
C ARG A 95 -2.60 -13.99 -7.03
N GLN A 96 -2.29 -13.97 -5.74
CA GLN A 96 -3.22 -13.55 -4.70
C GLN A 96 -3.05 -12.04 -4.43
N ILE A 97 -4.17 -11.34 -4.30
CA ILE A 97 -4.25 -9.92 -3.97
C ILE A 97 -5.22 -9.76 -2.81
N LEU A 98 -4.80 -9.02 -1.78
CA LEU A 98 -5.63 -8.67 -0.64
C LEU A 98 -6.36 -7.34 -0.90
N THR A 99 -7.65 -7.32 -0.65
CA THR A 99 -8.52 -6.14 -0.71
C THR A 99 -9.02 -5.79 0.69
N VAL A 100 -9.83 -4.73 0.80
CA VAL A 100 -10.47 -4.29 2.05
C VAL A 100 -11.41 -5.40 2.58
N GLY A 101 -11.61 -5.48 3.90
CA GLY A 101 -12.47 -6.52 4.51
C GLY A 101 -11.83 -7.91 4.50
N ASN A 102 -10.50 -7.98 4.43
CA ASN A 102 -9.67 -9.17 4.43
C ASN A 102 -10.04 -10.17 3.32
N VAL A 103 -10.55 -9.65 2.19
CA VAL A 103 -10.95 -10.46 1.04
C VAL A 103 -9.75 -10.73 0.14
N LEU A 104 -9.49 -12.00 -0.13
CA LEU A 104 -8.36 -12.46 -0.93
C LEU A 104 -8.85 -12.93 -2.30
N VAL A 105 -8.29 -12.29 -3.33
CA VAL A 105 -8.64 -12.50 -4.73
C VAL A 105 -7.51 -13.25 -5.41
N THR A 106 -7.81 -14.37 -6.05
CA THR A 106 -6.81 -15.10 -6.85
C THR A 106 -7.03 -14.77 -8.33
N LEU A 107 -6.13 -13.97 -8.92
CA LEU A 107 -6.17 -13.58 -10.32
C LEU A 107 -5.24 -14.46 -11.15
N LYS A 108 -5.67 -14.85 -12.36
CA LYS A 108 -4.82 -15.53 -13.34
C LYS A 108 -4.24 -14.48 -14.29
N LEU A 109 -3.00 -14.08 -14.06
CA LEU A 109 -2.36 -12.94 -14.72
C LEU A 109 -1.32 -13.39 -15.75
N PRO A 110 -1.19 -12.69 -16.89
CA PRO A 110 -0.06 -12.89 -17.78
C PRO A 110 1.23 -12.45 -17.10
N TYR A 111 2.31 -13.23 -17.28
CA TYR A 111 3.61 -12.92 -16.71
C TYR A 111 4.73 -12.99 -17.76
N MET A 112 5.77 -12.21 -17.51
CA MET A 112 6.95 -12.09 -18.35
C MET A 112 8.17 -12.64 -17.60
N VAL A 113 9.03 -13.33 -18.34
CA VAL A 113 10.23 -13.99 -17.82
C VAL A 113 11.43 -13.57 -18.65
N LYS A 114 12.55 -13.30 -17.99
CA LYS A 114 13.85 -13.14 -18.67
C LYS A 114 14.28 -14.46 -19.28
N LYS A 115 14.58 -14.45 -20.58
CA LYS A 115 15.16 -15.62 -21.25
C LYS A 115 16.54 -15.89 -20.63
N LYS A 116 16.80 -17.10 -20.14
CA LYS A 116 18.15 -17.46 -19.66
C LYS A 116 19.11 -17.45 -20.84
N PRO A 117 20.32 -16.86 -20.71
CA PRO A 117 21.39 -17.15 -21.66
C PRO A 117 21.70 -18.64 -21.58
N THR A 118 21.89 -19.27 -22.73
CA THR A 118 21.96 -20.73 -22.93
C THR A 118 23.17 -21.40 -22.26
N THR A 119 24.07 -20.62 -21.66
CA THR A 119 25.33 -21.06 -21.08
C THR A 119 25.54 -20.31 -19.77
N GLU A 120 24.96 -20.77 -18.66
CA GLU A 120 25.54 -20.59 -17.32
C GLU A 120 24.71 -21.27 -16.22
N SER A 121 25.38 -22.24 -15.58
CA SER A 121 25.27 -22.77 -14.21
C SER A 121 23.91 -23.14 -13.60
N LYS A 122 23.92 -24.31 -12.94
CA LYS A 122 22.88 -24.88 -12.07
C LYS A 122 22.71 -24.12 -10.74
N ASN A 123 22.90 -22.80 -10.73
CA ASN A 123 22.57 -21.98 -9.56
C ASN A 123 21.22 -21.29 -9.78
N LYS A 124 20.36 -21.44 -8.78
CA LYS A 124 18.94 -21.05 -8.76
C LYS A 124 18.80 -19.53 -8.72
N MET A 125 19.27 -18.82 -9.75
CA MET A 125 18.96 -17.40 -9.92
C MET A 125 17.45 -17.27 -10.06
N SER A 126 16.85 -16.49 -9.16
CA SER A 126 15.42 -16.20 -9.13
C SER A 126 14.98 -15.74 -10.51
N ILE A 127 14.13 -16.53 -11.17
CA ILE A 127 13.46 -16.10 -12.38
C ILE A 127 12.70 -14.83 -12.01
N GLN A 128 13.15 -13.68 -12.52
CA GLN A 128 12.52 -12.40 -12.24
C GLN A 128 11.21 -12.37 -13.03
N GLU A 129 10.14 -12.80 -12.37
CA GLU A 129 8.80 -12.81 -12.94
C GLU A 129 8.18 -11.42 -12.82
N PHE A 130 7.78 -10.86 -13.94
CA PHE A 130 7.12 -9.56 -14.00
C PHE A 130 5.67 -9.73 -14.44
N TYR A 131 4.75 -9.09 -13.73
CA TYR A 131 3.31 -9.16 -14.00
C TYR A 131 2.83 -7.78 -14.43
N PRO A 132 2.70 -7.45 -15.73
CA PRO A 132 2.43 -6.09 -16.21
C PRO A 132 1.28 -5.38 -15.51
N LEU A 133 0.19 -6.10 -15.28
CA LEU A 133 -1.02 -5.55 -14.65
C LEU A 133 -0.78 -5.05 -13.22
N LEU A 134 0.09 -5.69 -12.44
CA LEU A 134 0.26 -5.34 -11.03
C LEU A 134 1.00 -4.00 -10.82
N PRO A 135 2.19 -3.77 -11.39
CA PRO A 135 2.84 -2.47 -11.31
C PRO A 135 2.02 -1.36 -11.95
N TRP A 136 1.34 -1.61 -13.09
CA TRP A 136 0.51 -0.60 -13.74
C TRP A 136 -0.56 -0.05 -12.79
N LEU A 137 -1.19 -0.93 -12.01
CA LEU A 137 -2.20 -0.57 -11.02
C LEU A 137 -1.62 -0.23 -9.64
N GLY A 138 -0.29 -0.25 -9.45
CA GLY A 138 0.34 0.00 -8.16
C GLY A 138 0.16 -1.12 -7.11
N MET A 139 -0.09 -2.35 -7.54
CA MET A 139 -0.41 -3.51 -6.70
C MET A 139 0.70 -4.57 -6.64
N SER A 140 1.96 -4.20 -6.89
CA SER A 140 3.08 -5.15 -6.96
C SER A 140 3.29 -5.96 -5.68
N GLU A 141 2.89 -5.42 -4.53
CA GLU A 141 2.97 -6.07 -3.21
C GLU A 141 1.82 -7.06 -2.93
N GLY A 142 0.92 -7.27 -3.90
CA GLY A 142 -0.26 -8.12 -3.72
C GLY A 142 -1.30 -7.50 -2.79
N LEU A 143 -1.36 -6.17 -2.74
CA LEU A 143 -2.37 -5.39 -2.04
C LEU A 143 -3.00 -4.42 -3.03
N THR A 144 -4.28 -4.08 -2.83
CA THR A 144 -4.88 -2.98 -3.58
C THR A 144 -4.26 -1.64 -3.18
N PRO A 145 -4.29 -0.62 -4.06
CA PRO A 145 -3.67 0.66 -3.78
C PRO A 145 -4.26 1.34 -2.54
N LEU A 146 -5.58 1.21 -2.35
CA LEU A 146 -6.27 1.71 -1.17
C LEU A 146 -5.78 1.04 0.12
N VAL A 147 -5.67 -0.30 0.13
CA VAL A 147 -5.14 -1.03 1.29
C VAL A 147 -3.71 -0.61 1.58
N TRP A 148 -2.87 -0.48 0.54
CA TRP A 148 -1.49 -0.07 0.73
C TRP A 148 -1.36 1.37 1.25
N SER A 149 -2.13 2.31 0.72
CA SER A 149 -2.11 3.71 1.20
C SER A 149 -2.57 3.79 2.65
N THR A 150 -3.61 3.04 3.04
CA THR A 150 -4.12 3.00 4.41
C THR A 150 -3.09 2.39 5.36
N VAL A 151 -2.43 1.31 4.96
CA VAL A 151 -1.34 0.70 5.74
C VAL A 151 -0.17 1.66 5.91
N ALA A 152 0.25 2.34 4.84
CA ALA A 152 1.33 3.30 4.89
C ALA A 152 0.99 4.51 5.77
N GLN A 153 -0.24 5.02 5.69
CA GLN A 153 -0.73 6.14 6.50
C GLN A 153 -0.72 5.79 7.99
N TYR A 154 -1.37 4.69 8.39
CA TYR A 154 -1.41 4.30 9.80
C TYR A 154 -0.05 3.85 10.31
N GLY A 155 0.77 3.21 9.48
CA GLY A 155 2.14 2.87 9.85
C GLY A 155 3.05 4.08 10.03
N ALA A 156 2.73 5.24 9.43
CA ALA A 156 3.50 6.47 9.59
C ALA A 156 3.01 7.35 10.75
N ILE A 157 1.70 7.39 11.00
CA ILE A 157 1.08 8.25 12.02
C ILE A 157 1.01 7.57 13.39
N ALA A 158 0.90 6.24 13.44
CA ALA A 158 0.77 5.54 14.72
C ALA A 158 2.05 5.64 15.57
N SER A 159 1.87 5.67 16.88
CA SER A 159 2.97 5.67 17.86
C SER A 159 3.82 4.39 17.83
N SER A 160 3.24 3.27 17.37
CA SER A 160 3.92 2.00 17.14
C SER A 160 3.24 1.20 16.03
N PHE A 161 3.96 0.23 15.43
CA PHE A 161 3.38 -0.68 14.45
C PHE A 161 2.33 -1.62 15.05
N GLU A 162 2.40 -1.92 16.34
CA GLU A 162 1.36 -2.68 17.05
C GLU A 162 0.06 -1.87 17.13
N ALA A 163 0.14 -0.58 17.46
CA ALA A 163 -1.01 0.32 17.43
C ALA A 163 -1.59 0.42 16.01
N ALA A 164 -0.74 0.53 14.99
CA ALA A 164 -1.16 0.48 13.59
C ALA A 164 -1.88 -0.84 13.24
N CYS A 165 -1.36 -1.99 13.66
CA CYS A 165 -2.02 -3.29 13.49
C CYS A 165 -3.44 -3.27 14.06
N THR A 166 -3.62 -2.82 15.30
CA THR A 166 -4.96 -2.78 15.94
C THR A 166 -5.95 -1.86 15.24
N THR A 167 -5.47 -0.77 14.65
CA THR A 167 -6.32 0.14 13.88
C THR A 167 -6.67 -0.47 12.52
N LEU A 168 -5.69 -1.09 11.85
CA LEU A 168 -5.85 -1.73 10.55
C LEU A 168 -6.78 -2.95 10.59
N THR A 169 -6.74 -3.75 11.66
CA THR A 169 -7.70 -4.84 11.85
C THR A 169 -9.13 -4.32 11.95
N GLY A 170 -9.34 -3.15 12.58
CA GLY A 170 -10.62 -2.44 12.57
C GLY A 170 -11.09 -2.05 11.15
N TRP A 171 -10.17 -1.78 10.23
CA TRP A 171 -10.49 -1.56 8.81
C TRP A 171 -10.63 -2.86 8.00
N GLY A 172 -10.65 -4.01 8.67
CA GLY A 172 -10.67 -5.32 8.04
C GLY A 172 -9.40 -5.59 7.23
N ILE A 173 -8.25 -5.03 7.63
CA ILE A 173 -6.95 -5.30 7.00
C ILE A 173 -6.12 -6.10 7.99
N ASP A 174 -5.98 -7.39 7.70
CA ASP A 174 -5.25 -8.31 8.55
C ASP A 174 -3.87 -8.59 7.94
N LEU A 175 -2.83 -8.07 8.59
CA LEU A 175 -1.46 -8.15 8.11
C LEU A 175 -0.51 -8.30 9.29
N SER A 176 0.53 -9.11 9.11
CA SER A 176 1.59 -9.23 10.10
C SER A 176 2.35 -7.90 10.28
N LEU A 177 2.80 -7.65 11.52
CA LEU A 177 3.57 -6.46 11.89
C LEU A 177 4.75 -6.23 10.93
N LYS A 178 5.54 -7.28 10.65
CA LYS A 178 6.68 -7.23 9.72
C LYS A 178 6.26 -6.82 8.30
N ARG A 179 5.06 -7.23 7.86
CA ARG A 179 4.55 -6.89 6.54
C ARG A 179 4.13 -5.43 6.49
N ILE A 180 3.45 -4.93 7.53
CA ILE A 180 3.09 -3.51 7.66
C ILE A 180 4.35 -2.65 7.65
N GLU A 181 5.33 -2.94 8.51
CA GLU A 181 6.61 -2.25 8.58
C GLU A 181 7.29 -2.14 7.20
N ARG A 182 7.43 -3.28 6.51
CA ARG A 182 8.03 -3.33 5.17
C ARG A 182 7.28 -2.46 4.16
N LEU A 183 5.94 -2.49 4.19
CA LEU A 183 5.11 -1.73 3.25
C LEU A 183 5.20 -0.23 3.49
N THR A 184 5.21 0.17 4.76
CA THR A 184 5.37 1.57 5.18
C THR A 184 6.73 2.12 4.75
N TYR A 185 7.82 1.39 5.04
CA TYR A 185 9.15 1.82 4.59
C TYR A 185 9.27 1.86 3.06
N LYS A 186 8.68 0.89 2.36
CA LYS A 186 8.68 0.89 0.90
C LYS A 186 7.95 2.11 0.34
N PHE A 187 6.83 2.51 0.95
CA PHE A 187 6.11 3.72 0.58
C PHE A 187 6.96 4.98 0.85
N GLY A 188 7.64 5.05 1.99
CA GLY A 188 8.59 6.12 2.31
C GLY A 188 9.73 6.23 1.29
N GLN A 189 10.29 5.11 0.85
CA GLN A 189 11.34 5.08 -0.17
C GLN A 189 10.87 5.65 -1.50
N ILE A 190 9.61 5.40 -1.89
CA ILE A 190 9.01 6.01 -3.10
C ILE A 190 8.99 7.53 -2.95
N GLY A 191 8.58 8.05 -1.79
CA GLY A 191 8.60 9.48 -1.50
C GLY A 191 10.00 10.11 -1.56
N ILE A 192 11.01 9.42 -1.00
CA ILE A 192 12.42 9.84 -1.05
C ILE A 192 12.92 9.88 -2.49
N ASN A 193 12.64 8.84 -3.28
CA ASN A 193 13.06 8.75 -4.68
C ASN A 193 12.42 9.87 -5.52
N LEU A 194 11.13 10.17 -5.29
CA LEU A 194 10.44 11.29 -5.95
C LEU A 194 11.05 12.64 -5.56
N ARG A 195 11.47 12.81 -4.30
CA ARG A 195 12.17 14.03 -3.86
C ARG A 195 13.53 14.15 -4.55
N GLN A 196 14.30 13.07 -4.60
CA GLN A 196 15.62 13.06 -5.24
C GLN A 196 15.52 13.35 -6.74
N SER A 197 14.54 12.78 -7.45
CA SER A 197 14.34 13.07 -8.87
C SER A 197 13.99 14.54 -9.12
N LYS A 198 13.16 15.15 -8.26
CA LYS A 198 12.86 16.60 -8.34
C LYS A 198 14.10 17.46 -8.10
N ILE A 199 14.96 17.09 -7.16
CA ILE A 199 16.22 17.80 -6.90
C ILE A 199 17.15 17.70 -8.11
N LEU A 200 17.32 16.50 -8.68
CA LEU A 200 18.16 16.29 -9.87
C LEU A 200 17.62 17.07 -11.08
N ASN A 201 16.31 17.03 -11.33
CA ASN A 201 15.69 17.77 -12.42
C ASN A 201 15.85 19.29 -12.26
N ARG A 202 15.91 19.79 -11.01
CA ARG A 202 16.23 21.19 -10.72
C ARG A 202 17.69 21.51 -11.00
N GLN A 203 18.62 20.63 -10.62
CA GLN A 203 20.05 20.81 -10.88
C GLN A 203 20.39 20.78 -12.37
N MET A 204 19.59 20.06 -13.16
CA MET A 204 19.72 19.98 -14.61
C MET A 204 18.99 21.12 -15.36
N ASP A 205 18.45 22.13 -14.66
CA ASP A 205 17.64 23.24 -15.23
C ASP A 205 16.46 22.80 -16.11
N ILE A 206 16.02 21.54 -15.97
CA ILE A 206 14.83 21.00 -16.69
C ILE A 206 13.55 21.56 -16.08
N LEU A 207 13.57 21.88 -14.78
CA LEU A 207 12.48 22.58 -14.11
C LEU A 207 12.61 24.08 -14.38
N SER A 208 11.57 24.67 -14.98
CA SER A 208 11.51 26.12 -15.18
C SER A 208 11.68 26.83 -13.83
N GLY A 209 12.76 27.60 -13.71
CA GLY A 209 13.00 28.51 -12.60
C GLY A 209 11.97 29.63 -12.65
N GLY A 210 10.75 29.35 -12.20
CA GLY A 210 9.70 30.36 -12.12
C GLY A 210 10.13 31.43 -11.12
N ASN A 211 10.28 32.68 -11.59
CA ASN A 211 10.48 33.85 -10.73
C ASN A 211 9.22 34.22 -9.92
N ILE A 212 8.28 33.29 -9.73
CA ILE A 212 6.96 33.49 -9.11
C ILE A 212 7.10 34.02 -7.67
N LEU A 213 8.15 33.60 -6.97
CA LEU A 213 8.42 33.96 -5.57
C LEU A 213 9.55 34.99 -5.43
N LYS A 214 10.00 35.61 -6.52
CA LYS A 214 11.04 36.64 -6.47
C LYS A 214 10.49 37.84 -5.68
N ASP A 215 11.28 38.33 -4.73
CA ASP A 215 10.94 39.46 -3.85
C ASP A 215 9.73 39.23 -2.91
N GLN A 216 9.26 37.99 -2.77
CA GLN A 216 8.23 37.60 -1.79
C GLN A 216 8.84 36.98 -0.53
N ARG A 217 8.31 37.35 0.63
CA ARG A 217 8.65 36.67 1.90
C ARG A 217 7.87 35.37 1.99
N VAL A 218 8.57 34.24 1.89
CA VAL A 218 7.97 32.90 2.04
C VAL A 218 8.25 32.39 3.44
N VAL A 219 7.20 32.10 4.20
CA VAL A 219 7.30 31.39 5.48
C VAL A 219 7.03 29.91 5.22
N ILE A 220 8.01 29.06 5.50
CA ILE A 220 7.88 27.61 5.42
C ILE A 220 7.81 27.08 6.85
N ALA A 221 6.61 26.76 7.32
CA ALA A 221 6.42 25.98 8.53
C ALA A 221 6.45 24.50 8.14
N VAL A 222 7.44 23.77 8.67
CA VAL A 222 7.50 22.30 8.52
C VAL A 222 7.03 21.71 9.83
N ASP A 223 5.91 20.99 9.80
CA ASP A 223 5.41 20.28 10.97
C ASP A 223 6.31 19.07 11.22
N GLY A 224 7.26 19.23 12.14
CA GLY A 224 8.25 18.23 12.48
C GLY A 224 7.74 17.35 13.61
N GLU A 225 6.93 16.33 13.31
CA GLU A 225 6.58 15.31 14.30
C GLU A 225 7.76 14.33 14.49
N SER A 226 8.76 14.80 15.23
CA SER A 226 9.57 14.02 16.18
C SER A 226 10.61 14.95 16.79
N SER A 227 10.20 15.68 17.83
CA SER A 227 11.11 16.23 18.84
C SER A 227 11.73 15.10 19.67
N ARG A 228 12.49 14.18 19.05
CA ARG A 228 13.54 13.46 19.75
C ARG A 228 14.71 14.42 19.84
N ARG A 229 14.79 15.06 21.01
CA ARG A 229 15.84 15.95 21.48
C ARG A 229 17.21 15.30 21.17
N CYS A 230 17.80 15.61 20.02
CA CYS A 230 19.22 15.40 19.78
C CYS A 230 19.92 16.23 20.86
N ARG A 231 20.45 15.57 21.90
CA ARG A 231 21.36 16.23 22.84
C ARG A 231 22.56 16.69 22.02
N PHE A 232 22.59 17.98 21.70
CA PHE A 232 23.85 18.62 21.37
C PHE A 232 24.77 18.43 22.58
N PRO A 233 25.98 17.84 22.42
CA PRO A 233 26.93 17.82 23.50
C PRO A 233 27.27 19.27 23.87
N SER A 234 27.06 19.61 25.13
CA SER A 234 27.36 20.93 25.67
C SER A 234 28.86 21.19 25.65
N ARG A 235 29.25 22.28 24.95
CA ARG A 235 30.43 23.15 25.10
C ARG A 235 31.69 22.56 25.77
N ARG A 236 32.81 22.59 25.03
CA ARG A 236 34.08 23.08 25.59
C ARG A 236 34.28 24.51 25.13
N THR A 237 34.13 25.45 26.06
CA THR A 237 34.66 26.81 25.97
C THR A 237 36.17 26.70 25.85
N GLY A 238 36.73 27.07 24.70
CA GLY A 238 38.16 27.30 24.54
C GLY A 238 38.53 28.62 25.21
N GLU A 239 39.55 28.54 26.06
CA GLU A 239 40.22 29.64 26.73
C GLU A 239 40.76 30.66 25.71
N LEU A 240 40.59 31.93 26.06
CA LEU A 240 41.31 33.05 25.46
C LEU A 240 42.74 33.03 26.04
N GLU A 241 43.73 32.65 25.25
CA GLU A 241 45.13 32.98 25.55
C GLU A 241 45.84 33.60 24.34
N GLY A 242 46.33 34.81 24.61
CA GLY A 242 47.43 35.57 24.02
C GLY A 242 48.05 35.13 22.69
N TRP A 243 47.97 36.03 21.72
CA TRP A 243 49.06 36.24 20.77
C TRP A 243 49.72 37.58 21.09
N SER A 244 50.93 37.50 21.64
CA SER A 244 51.93 38.56 21.66
C SER A 244 53.08 38.13 20.74
N GLU A 245 53.71 39.15 20.17
CA GLU A 245 54.79 39.18 19.16
C GLU A 245 54.36 39.08 17.69
#